data_AF-A0A822CNT6-F1
#
_entry.id   AF-A0A822CNT6-F1
#
_cell.length_a   1.000
_cell.length_b   1.000
_cell.length_c   1.000
_cell.angle_alpha   90.00
_cell.angle_beta   90.00
_cell.angle_gamma   90.00
#
_symmetry.space_group_name_H-M   'P 1'
#
loop_
_entity.id
_entity.type
_entity.pdbx_description
1 polymer ?
#
loop_
_entity_poly.entity_id
_entity_poly.type
_entity_poly.pdbx_seq_one_letter_code
_entity_poly.pdbx_strand_id
1 'polypeptide(L)'
;MRRIIFGGRFGNRFARRFARRLLIIIMVVLSPFFLLRLYNSPQHNLLGFRNLIFIGRRPQSHLRCVNEIPVIQSNLSAYAVCKSQISKPLVCNRLSEGRIHVSTNPEKVDWIPFVSNNWGNSLSPYWQARGAAFLMGSPFSFSGWNTPTWIGFLPVSVAPVSSNSCVKAYPELFRRMCDDPGPECDMVYAHKCVGAWNYIRNQILQETRSALERWAQLNNETKPIFNSSDMVMYDRCSEDNTLYHPEYAPIGFSAFKCIPKTVTVLYHVYDEAQTTLFCDALRKEQTKYLKAIRPDIAVIPSRGSAWKDFAKLVYAPYVLVISTGSTFALWATLANVGHVWIPPLYGGMTPDVGSNYHWISTPILYPSVGKELNFTKPRDINGANKLIEWLRNA
;
A
#
# COMPACT_ATOMS: atom_id res chain seq x y z
N MET A 1 14.80 -24.84 -67.68
CA MET A 1 13.73 -25.19 -66.71
C MET A 1 14.09 -24.70 -65.32
N ARG A 2 13.41 -23.65 -64.83
CA ARG A 2 13.07 -23.43 -63.41
C ARG A 2 12.14 -22.22 -63.35
N ARG A 3 10.93 -22.45 -62.83
CA ARG A 3 9.80 -21.52 -62.85
C ARG A 3 9.92 -20.48 -61.73
N ILE A 4 9.52 -19.26 -62.11
CA ILE A 4 9.16 -18.13 -61.26
C ILE A 4 7.81 -18.42 -60.59
N ILE A 5 7.68 -18.12 -59.30
CA ILE A 5 6.38 -17.95 -58.63
C ILE A 5 6.44 -16.68 -57.76
N PHE A 6 5.68 -15.67 -58.15
CA PHE A 6 5.30 -14.52 -57.30
C PHE A 6 3.98 -14.85 -56.60
N GLY A 7 3.87 -14.52 -55.31
CA GLY A 7 2.62 -14.60 -54.56
C GLY A 7 2.59 -13.57 -53.43
N GLY A 8 1.95 -12.43 -53.69
CA GLY A 8 1.85 -11.31 -52.75
C GLY A 8 0.73 -11.45 -51.72
N ARG A 9 0.93 -10.82 -50.55
CA ARG A 9 -0.12 -10.36 -49.62
C ARG A 9 0.40 -9.18 -48.80
N PHE A 10 0.28 -7.96 -49.34
CA PHE A 10 0.33 -6.72 -48.57
C PHE A 10 -1.04 -6.05 -48.65
N GLY A 11 -1.73 -5.95 -47.51
CA GLY A 11 -3.01 -5.23 -47.47
C GLY A 11 -3.87 -5.61 -46.27
N ASN A 12 -3.49 -5.18 -45.05
CA ASN A 12 -4.46 -5.13 -43.94
C ASN A 12 -4.08 -4.26 -42.73
N ARG A 13 -3.02 -3.44 -42.78
CA ARG A 13 -2.65 -2.56 -41.65
C ARG A 13 -3.08 -1.10 -41.82
N PHE A 14 -3.40 -0.64 -43.03
CA PHE A 14 -3.76 0.76 -43.27
C PHE A 14 -5.25 1.04 -42.98
N ALA A 15 -6.15 0.12 -43.35
CA ALA A 15 -7.60 0.28 -43.14
C ALA A 15 -8.00 0.37 -41.65
N ARG A 16 -7.28 -0.30 -40.74
CA ARG A 16 -7.59 -0.26 -39.29
C ARG A 16 -7.19 1.05 -38.61
N ARG A 17 -6.22 1.81 -39.17
CA ARG A 17 -5.81 3.10 -38.60
C ARG A 17 -6.72 4.26 -39.05
N PHE A 18 -7.35 4.14 -40.21
CA PHE A 18 -8.29 5.16 -40.70
C PHE A 18 -9.65 5.09 -39.99
N ALA A 19 -10.17 3.89 -39.72
CA ALA A 19 -11.46 3.70 -39.04
C ALA A 19 -11.47 4.22 -37.58
N ARG A 20 -10.33 4.20 -36.87
CA ARG A 20 -10.24 4.73 -35.49
C ARG A 20 -10.22 6.26 -35.41
N ARG A 21 -9.77 6.96 -36.46
CA ARG A 21 -9.76 8.43 -36.46
C ARG A 21 -11.11 9.03 -36.89
N LEU A 22 -11.90 8.30 -37.68
CA LEU A 22 -13.24 8.75 -38.08
C LEU A 22 -14.26 8.66 -36.92
N LEU A 23 -14.12 7.69 -36.01
CA LEU A 23 -15.03 7.52 -34.87
C LEU A 23 -14.87 8.62 -33.79
N ILE A 24 -13.67 9.18 -33.64
CA ILE A 24 -13.38 10.23 -32.64
C ILE A 24 -13.92 11.59 -33.11
N ILE A 25 -13.98 11.84 -34.42
CA ILE A 25 -14.51 13.09 -34.97
C ILE A 25 -16.05 13.13 -34.89
N ILE A 26 -16.72 11.97 -34.97
CA ILE A 26 -18.20 11.91 -34.88
C ILE A 26 -18.70 12.12 -33.44
N MET A 27 -17.93 11.74 -32.40
CA MET A 27 -18.35 11.96 -31.00
C MET A 27 -18.15 13.40 -30.49
N VAL A 28 -17.38 14.23 -31.18
CA VAL A 28 -17.12 15.64 -30.76
C VAL A 28 -18.09 16.63 -31.43
N VAL A 29 -18.81 16.22 -32.48
CA VAL A 29 -19.66 17.11 -33.28
C VAL A 29 -21.16 16.97 -32.96
N LEU A 30 -21.57 16.00 -32.14
CA LEU A 30 -22.98 15.77 -31.77
C LEU A 30 -23.22 15.74 -30.25
N SER A 31 -22.95 16.85 -29.56
CA SER A 31 -23.60 17.16 -28.28
C SER A 31 -23.54 18.63 -27.92
N PRO A 32 -24.55 19.42 -28.36
CA PRO A 32 -25.00 20.53 -27.57
C PRO A 32 -26.54 20.58 -27.55
N PHE A 33 -27.21 19.59 -26.97
CA PHE A 33 -28.66 19.65 -26.76
C PHE A 33 -29.08 18.75 -25.59
N PHE A 34 -28.69 19.09 -24.35
CA PHE A 34 -29.38 18.60 -23.15
C PHE A 34 -29.04 19.50 -21.95
N LEU A 35 -29.58 20.72 -21.97
CA LEU A 35 -29.65 21.61 -20.82
C LEU A 35 -30.99 22.34 -20.89
N LEU A 36 -32.02 21.79 -20.24
CA LEU A 36 -33.22 22.51 -19.74
C LEU A 36 -34.23 21.51 -19.13
N ARG A 37 -34.78 21.89 -17.97
CA ARG A 37 -35.70 21.15 -17.06
C ARG A 37 -34.95 20.19 -16.12
N LEU A 38 -34.98 20.33 -14.79
CA LEU A 38 -36.08 20.72 -13.91
C LEU A 38 -35.56 21.50 -12.68
N TYR A 39 -36.33 22.51 -12.29
CA TYR A 39 -36.27 23.26 -11.03
C TYR A 39 -37.57 22.93 -10.25
N ASN A 40 -37.52 23.08 -8.91
CA ASN A 40 -38.56 22.85 -7.87
C ASN A 40 -38.56 21.40 -7.32
N SER A 41 -38.48 21.10 -6.02
CA SER A 41 -38.84 21.79 -4.76
C SER A 41 -38.18 21.04 -3.56
N PRO A 42 -38.51 21.26 -2.27
CA PRO A 42 -37.96 22.27 -1.37
C PRO A 42 -37.19 21.72 -0.14
N GLN A 43 -36.59 22.68 0.56
CA GLN A 43 -35.98 22.71 1.90
C GLN A 43 -36.34 21.60 2.90
N HIS A 44 -35.31 21.03 3.53
CA HIS A 44 -35.29 20.75 4.97
C HIS A 44 -33.93 21.14 5.57
N ASN A 45 -33.98 22.08 6.50
CA ASN A 45 -32.94 22.39 7.47
C ASN A 45 -32.72 21.18 8.41
N LEU A 46 -31.47 20.95 8.81
CA LEU A 46 -31.03 20.83 10.22
C LEU A 46 -29.52 20.51 10.28
N LEU A 47 -28.76 21.46 10.85
CA LEU A 47 -27.64 21.32 11.80
C LEU A 47 -26.54 20.29 11.43
N GLY A 48 -25.27 20.64 11.21
CA GLY A 48 -24.49 21.66 11.89
C GLY A 48 -23.14 21.04 12.30
N PHE A 49 -22.27 20.73 11.33
CA PHE A 49 -20.86 20.43 11.63
C PHE A 49 -20.04 21.70 11.45
N ARG A 50 -19.69 22.31 12.58
CA ARG A 50 -18.70 23.39 12.64
C ARG A 50 -17.35 22.84 12.17
N ASN A 51 -16.87 23.40 11.07
CA ASN A 51 -15.46 23.36 10.70
C ASN A 51 -14.63 23.95 11.85
N LEU A 52 -13.91 23.09 12.57
CA LEU A 52 -12.80 23.51 13.42
C LEU A 52 -11.62 23.85 12.50
N ILE A 53 -11.66 25.10 12.04
CA ILE A 53 -10.57 25.76 11.34
C ILE A 53 -9.46 26.01 12.37
N PHE A 54 -8.42 25.19 12.35
CA PHE A 54 -7.16 25.50 13.03
C PHE A 54 -6.37 26.50 12.17
N ILE A 55 -6.67 27.79 12.34
CA ILE A 55 -5.75 28.87 11.96
C ILE A 55 -4.97 29.23 13.22
N GLY A 56 -3.65 29.01 13.22
CA GLY A 56 -2.76 29.70 14.15
C GLY A 56 -1.64 28.85 14.74
N ARG A 57 -0.41 29.22 14.38
CA ARG A 57 0.91 28.79 14.90
C ARG A 57 1.35 27.40 14.42
N ARG A 58 2.48 27.37 13.68
CA ARG A 58 3.29 26.17 13.48
C ARG A 58 3.54 25.57 14.85
N PRO A 59 2.98 24.40 15.20
CA PRO A 59 3.43 23.70 16.38
C PRO A 59 4.92 23.43 16.14
N GLN A 60 5.78 23.75 17.11
CA GLN A 60 7.06 23.05 17.19
C GLN A 60 6.70 21.59 17.48
N SER A 61 6.36 20.84 16.43
CA SER A 61 6.16 19.41 16.52
C SER A 61 7.53 18.84 16.82
N HIS A 62 7.81 18.60 18.11
CA HIS A 62 8.93 17.76 18.51
C HIS A 62 8.82 16.48 17.71
N LEU A 63 9.76 16.27 16.78
CA LEU A 63 9.85 15.04 16.02
C LEU A 63 9.88 13.89 17.03
N ARG A 64 8.81 13.11 17.09
CA ARG A 64 8.79 11.88 17.86
C ARG A 64 8.97 10.75 16.88
N CYS A 65 10.14 10.14 16.89
CA CYS A 65 10.26 8.74 16.52
C CYS A 65 9.59 7.99 17.67
N VAL A 66 8.26 7.83 17.59
CA VAL A 66 7.48 7.25 18.69
C VAL A 66 7.88 5.77 18.75
N ASN A 67 8.78 5.47 19.66
CA ASN A 67 8.87 4.13 20.22
C ASN A 67 7.67 4.02 21.16
N GLU A 68 6.83 3.02 20.95
CA GLU A 68 5.76 2.63 21.88
C GLU A 68 4.45 3.44 21.74
N ILE A 69 3.64 3.06 20.75
CA ILE A 69 2.20 2.95 20.99
C ILE A 69 2.02 1.62 21.75
N PRO A 70 1.29 1.58 22.89
CA PRO A 70 1.10 0.35 23.64
C PRO A 70 0.53 -0.77 22.75
N VAL A 71 1.22 -1.91 22.76
CA VAL A 71 0.90 -3.11 22.00
C VAL A 71 -0.38 -3.73 22.57
N ILE A 72 -1.45 -3.78 21.77
CA ILE A 72 -2.74 -4.44 22.04
C ILE A 72 -2.70 -5.91 21.56
N GLN A 73 -1.71 -6.33 20.77
CA GLN A 73 -1.61 -7.72 20.26
C GLN A 73 -1.55 -8.81 21.36
N SER A 74 -1.24 -8.49 22.62
CA SER A 74 -1.12 -9.47 23.71
C SER A 74 -2.44 -10.11 24.16
N ASN A 75 -3.60 -9.65 23.66
CA ASN A 75 -4.90 -10.10 24.17
C ASN A 75 -5.81 -10.80 23.15
N LEU A 76 -5.30 -11.30 22.00
CA LEU A 76 -6.16 -12.10 21.10
C LEU A 76 -6.81 -13.28 21.83
N SER A 77 -6.08 -13.95 22.74
CA SER A 77 -6.64 -15.00 23.59
C SER A 77 -7.85 -14.57 24.42
N ALA A 78 -7.91 -13.32 24.87
CA ALA A 78 -9.02 -12.78 25.65
C ALA A 78 -10.30 -12.55 24.83
N TYR A 79 -10.17 -12.41 23.51
CA TYR A 79 -11.32 -12.22 22.60
C TYR A 79 -11.76 -13.49 21.89
N ALA A 80 -11.00 -14.58 22.03
CA ALA A 80 -11.32 -15.83 21.36
C ALA A 80 -12.52 -16.51 22.03
N VAL A 81 -13.51 -16.90 21.22
CA VAL A 81 -14.63 -17.75 21.65
C VAL A 81 -14.72 -18.98 20.76
N CYS A 82 -15.33 -20.05 21.27
CA CYS A 82 -15.62 -21.20 20.43
C CYS A 82 -16.67 -20.83 19.41
N LYS A 83 -16.42 -21.15 18.14
CA LYS A 83 -17.35 -20.87 17.05
C LYS A 83 -18.75 -21.44 17.30
N SER A 84 -18.84 -22.61 17.94
CA SER A 84 -20.10 -23.24 18.37
C SER A 84 -20.90 -22.44 19.41
N GLN A 85 -20.27 -21.49 20.11
CA GLN A 85 -20.90 -20.61 21.10
C GLN A 85 -21.41 -19.30 20.49
N ILE A 86 -21.14 -19.05 19.21
CA ILE A 86 -21.60 -17.85 18.52
C ILE A 86 -23.06 -18.06 18.10
N SER A 87 -23.98 -17.36 18.77
CA SER A 87 -25.42 -17.48 18.54
C SER A 87 -25.94 -16.74 17.30
N LYS A 88 -25.16 -15.82 16.73
CA LYS A 88 -25.53 -15.03 15.54
C LYS A 88 -24.51 -15.22 14.42
N PRO A 89 -24.95 -15.46 13.16
CA PRO A 89 -24.05 -15.50 12.02
C PRO A 89 -23.19 -14.23 11.93
N LEU A 90 -21.92 -14.41 11.60
CA LEU A 90 -21.01 -13.30 11.33
C LEU A 90 -21.24 -12.80 9.90
N VAL A 91 -22.00 -11.70 9.79
CA VAL A 91 -22.35 -11.08 8.50
C VAL A 91 -21.61 -9.76 8.34
N CYS A 92 -21.05 -9.53 7.15
CA CYS A 92 -20.30 -8.33 6.83
C CYS A 92 -20.51 -7.93 5.37
N ASN A 93 -21.47 -7.04 5.11
CA ASN A 93 -21.84 -6.67 3.74
C ASN A 93 -20.67 -6.07 2.94
N ARG A 94 -19.75 -5.39 3.63
CA ARG A 94 -18.58 -4.73 3.04
C ARG A 94 -17.56 -5.68 2.44
N LEU A 95 -17.50 -6.94 2.89
CA LEU A 95 -16.59 -7.93 2.30
C LEU A 95 -16.85 -8.10 0.80
N SER A 96 -18.11 -7.95 0.37
CA SER A 96 -18.47 -8.04 -1.04
C SER A 96 -17.82 -6.95 -1.91
N GLU A 97 -17.53 -5.77 -1.35
CA GLU A 97 -16.80 -4.68 -2.04
C GLU A 97 -15.41 -5.19 -2.46
N GLY A 98 -14.73 -5.91 -1.56
CA GLY A 98 -13.42 -6.53 -1.78
C GLY A 98 -13.44 -7.79 -2.65
N ARG A 99 -14.60 -8.17 -3.20
CA ARG A 99 -14.82 -9.47 -3.88
C ARG A 99 -14.55 -10.67 -2.96
N ILE A 100 -14.85 -10.48 -1.68
CA ILE A 100 -14.73 -11.49 -0.63
C ILE A 100 -16.12 -12.00 -0.33
N HIS A 101 -16.33 -13.29 -0.58
CA HIS A 101 -17.60 -13.98 -0.42
C HIS A 101 -17.53 -14.89 0.81
N VAL A 102 -18.53 -14.81 1.67
CA VAL A 102 -18.70 -15.76 2.76
C VAL A 102 -19.75 -16.77 2.30
N SER A 103 -19.33 -17.99 1.99
CA SER A 103 -20.25 -19.10 1.73
C SER A 103 -21.00 -19.43 3.01
N THR A 104 -22.31 -19.67 2.93
CA THR A 104 -23.14 -20.01 4.09
C THR A 104 -23.10 -21.51 4.42
N ASN A 105 -22.57 -22.36 3.53
CA ASN A 105 -22.46 -23.81 3.75
C ASN A 105 -21.41 -24.47 2.82
N PRO A 106 -20.24 -24.91 3.32
CA PRO A 106 -19.71 -24.67 4.66
C PRO A 106 -19.39 -23.18 4.85
N GLU A 107 -19.47 -22.68 6.09
CA GLU A 107 -19.04 -21.31 6.42
C GLU A 107 -17.55 -21.11 6.09
N LYS A 108 -17.28 -20.60 4.90
CA LYS A 108 -15.96 -20.47 4.31
C LYS A 108 -15.83 -19.09 3.72
N VAL A 109 -14.65 -18.49 3.87
CA VAL A 109 -14.32 -17.24 3.20
C VAL A 109 -13.63 -17.56 1.88
N ASP A 110 -14.33 -17.30 0.79
CA ASP A 110 -13.84 -17.41 -0.57
C ASP A 110 -13.51 -16.02 -1.11
N TRP A 111 -12.32 -15.87 -1.68
CA TRP A 111 -11.93 -14.63 -2.33
C TRP A 111 -11.80 -14.83 -3.84
N ILE A 112 -12.41 -13.91 -4.60
CA ILE A 112 -12.24 -13.85 -6.06
C ILE A 112 -11.11 -12.86 -6.37
N PRO A 113 -10.00 -13.32 -6.99
CA PRO A 113 -8.85 -12.48 -7.22
C PRO A 113 -9.16 -11.17 -7.94
N PHE A 114 -8.75 -10.06 -7.33
CA PHE A 114 -8.58 -8.80 -8.03
C PHE A 114 -7.25 -8.85 -8.79
N VAL A 115 -7.31 -8.91 -10.12
CA VAL A 115 -6.10 -8.99 -10.95
C VAL A 115 -5.57 -7.57 -11.18
N SER A 116 -4.49 -7.24 -10.48
CA SER A 116 -3.65 -6.07 -10.78
C SER A 116 -2.24 -6.52 -11.11
N ASN A 117 -1.61 -5.83 -12.06
CA ASN A 117 -0.17 -6.00 -12.33
C ASN A 117 0.69 -5.45 -11.16
N ASN A 118 0.09 -4.69 -10.24
CA ASN A 118 0.76 -4.13 -9.08
C ASN A 118 0.54 -5.04 -7.86
N TRP A 119 1.59 -5.71 -7.40
CA TRP A 119 1.52 -6.65 -6.28
C TRP A 119 0.87 -6.07 -5.04
N GLY A 120 1.19 -4.82 -4.68
CA GLY A 120 0.64 -4.22 -3.47
C GLY A 120 -0.89 -4.08 -3.49
N ASN A 121 -1.47 -3.80 -4.66
CA ASN A 121 -2.92 -3.71 -4.81
C ASN A 121 -3.56 -5.10 -4.77
N SER A 122 -2.93 -6.08 -5.41
CA SER A 122 -3.35 -7.48 -5.40
C SER A 122 -3.32 -8.10 -3.99
N LEU A 123 -2.28 -7.80 -3.20
CA LEU A 123 -2.13 -8.32 -1.84
C LEU A 123 -3.14 -7.75 -0.84
N SER A 124 -3.68 -6.56 -1.10
CA SER A 124 -4.61 -5.89 -0.17
C SER A 124 -5.89 -6.67 0.09
N PRO A 125 -6.70 -7.03 -0.92
CA PRO A 125 -7.91 -7.83 -0.70
C PRO A 125 -7.59 -9.27 -0.32
N TYR A 126 -6.44 -9.82 -0.75
CA TYR A 126 -5.99 -11.16 -0.33
C TYR A 126 -5.78 -11.22 1.19
N TRP A 127 -4.98 -10.31 1.77
CA TRP A 127 -4.73 -10.30 3.21
C TRP A 127 -5.96 -9.90 4.01
N GLN A 128 -6.84 -9.07 3.44
CA GLN A 128 -8.12 -8.75 4.05
C GLN A 128 -9.03 -9.99 4.14
N ALA A 129 -9.17 -10.76 3.06
CA ALA A 129 -9.93 -12.00 3.04
C ALA A 129 -9.34 -13.03 4.00
N ARG A 130 -8.00 -13.14 4.03
CA ARG A 130 -7.29 -14.00 4.95
C ARG A 130 -7.51 -13.65 6.41
N GLY A 131 -7.46 -12.35 6.73
CA GLY A 131 -7.75 -11.84 8.06
C GLY A 131 -9.20 -12.11 8.46
N ALA A 132 -10.15 -11.84 7.55
CA ALA A 132 -11.57 -12.08 7.80
C ALA A 132 -11.85 -13.56 8.12
N ALA A 133 -11.28 -14.48 7.34
CA ALA A 133 -11.38 -15.92 7.61
C ALA A 133 -10.86 -16.31 9.00
N PHE A 134 -9.69 -15.77 9.37
CA PHE A 134 -9.11 -15.96 10.70
C PHE A 134 -10.02 -15.44 11.82
N LEU A 135 -10.54 -14.21 11.68
CA LEU A 135 -11.44 -13.62 12.67
C LEU A 135 -12.77 -14.38 12.79
N MET A 136 -13.28 -14.96 11.70
CA MET A 136 -14.51 -15.75 11.72
C MET A 136 -14.31 -17.18 12.24
N GLY A 137 -13.06 -17.63 12.44
CA GLY A 137 -12.79 -19.06 12.66
C GLY A 137 -13.25 -19.91 11.48
N SER A 138 -13.14 -19.41 10.26
CA SER A 138 -13.59 -20.10 9.05
C SER A 138 -12.41 -20.52 8.19
N PRO A 139 -12.52 -21.62 7.42
CA PRO A 139 -11.57 -21.91 6.37
C PRO A 139 -11.52 -20.76 5.36
N PHE A 140 -10.34 -20.58 4.78
CA PHE A 140 -10.09 -19.66 3.68
C PHE A 140 -9.87 -20.45 2.39
N SER A 141 -10.36 -19.95 1.26
CA SER A 141 -9.75 -20.28 -0.03
C SER A 141 -9.82 -19.18 -1.09
N PHE A 142 -8.99 -19.32 -2.11
CA PHE A 142 -9.13 -18.58 -3.36
C PHE A 142 -8.67 -19.43 -4.55
N SER A 143 -9.08 -19.07 -5.77
CA SER A 143 -8.83 -19.85 -6.99
C SER A 143 -7.37 -19.88 -7.46
N GLY A 144 -6.43 -19.32 -6.70
CA GLY A 144 -5.03 -19.16 -7.11
C GLY A 144 -4.77 -17.85 -7.87
N TRP A 145 -3.49 -17.52 -8.01
CA TRP A 145 -3.02 -16.38 -8.78
C TRP A 145 -2.74 -16.81 -10.21
N ASN A 146 -3.26 -16.10 -11.20
CA ASN A 146 -3.00 -16.37 -12.61
C ASN A 146 -1.67 -15.76 -13.11
N THR A 147 -0.78 -15.35 -12.20
CA THR A 147 0.47 -14.64 -12.52
C THR A 147 1.67 -15.49 -12.12
N PRO A 148 2.65 -15.73 -13.01
CA PRO A 148 3.87 -16.46 -12.70
C PRO A 148 4.84 -15.54 -11.91
N THR A 149 4.46 -15.22 -10.68
CA THR A 149 5.25 -14.40 -9.75
C THR A 149 5.20 -15.02 -8.36
N TRP A 150 6.02 -14.53 -7.42
CA TRP A 150 6.14 -15.12 -6.08
C TRP A 150 4.81 -15.20 -5.31
N ILE A 151 3.87 -14.28 -5.57
CA ILE A 151 2.53 -14.30 -4.94
C ILE A 151 1.78 -15.60 -5.26
N GLY A 152 2.07 -16.24 -6.40
CA GLY A 152 1.52 -17.55 -6.77
C GLY A 152 1.83 -18.67 -5.78
N PHE A 153 2.81 -18.49 -4.90
CA PHE A 153 3.15 -19.43 -3.83
C PHE A 153 2.47 -19.13 -2.49
N LEU A 154 1.63 -18.09 -2.41
CA LEU A 154 0.80 -17.83 -1.23
C LEU A 154 -0.28 -18.92 -1.06
N PRO A 155 -0.69 -19.25 0.19
CA PRO A 155 -1.63 -20.35 0.43
C PRO A 155 -3.01 -20.15 -0.18
N VAL A 156 -3.39 -21.00 -1.14
CA VAL A 156 -4.71 -20.98 -1.79
C VAL A 156 -5.86 -21.51 -0.94
N SER A 157 -5.55 -22.27 0.11
CA SER A 157 -6.52 -22.83 1.04
C SER A 157 -5.90 -22.97 2.41
N VAL A 158 -6.61 -22.55 3.45
CA VAL A 158 -6.16 -22.71 4.84
C VAL A 158 -7.32 -23.13 5.74
N ALA A 159 -7.05 -24.15 6.55
CA ALA A 159 -7.98 -24.67 7.54
C ALA A 159 -8.25 -23.63 8.66
N PRO A 160 -9.42 -23.69 9.31
CA PRO A 160 -9.71 -22.83 10.45
C PRO A 160 -8.77 -23.12 11.62
N VAL A 161 -8.52 -22.10 12.46
CA VAL A 161 -7.68 -22.24 13.66
C VAL A 161 -8.43 -23.04 14.72
N SER A 162 -7.92 -24.21 15.09
CA SER A 162 -8.50 -25.07 16.13
C SER A 162 -7.61 -25.15 17.38
N SER A 163 -8.24 -25.32 18.54
CA SER A 163 -7.59 -25.69 19.79
C SER A 163 -8.39 -26.79 20.47
N ASN A 164 -7.76 -27.95 20.71
CA ASN A 164 -8.28 -29.04 21.55
C ASN A 164 -9.81 -29.21 21.51
N SER A 165 -10.38 -29.48 20.32
CA SER A 165 -11.82 -29.66 19.98
C SER A 165 -12.64 -28.43 19.56
N CYS A 166 -12.11 -27.21 19.69
CA CYS A 166 -12.86 -25.98 19.42
C CYS A 166 -12.21 -25.12 18.32
N VAL A 167 -13.00 -24.64 17.37
CA VAL A 167 -12.56 -23.65 16.37
C VAL A 167 -12.65 -22.26 16.98
N LYS A 168 -11.51 -21.55 17.02
CA LYS A 168 -11.44 -20.20 17.59
C LYS A 168 -11.95 -19.16 16.59
N ALA A 169 -12.85 -18.31 17.06
CA ALA A 169 -13.32 -17.13 16.35
C ALA A 169 -13.21 -15.88 17.24
N TYR A 170 -13.20 -14.71 16.62
CA TYR A 170 -13.00 -13.39 17.23
C TYR A 170 -14.12 -12.44 16.79
N PRO A 171 -15.38 -12.72 17.19
CA PRO A 171 -16.57 -12.06 16.63
C PRO A 171 -16.57 -10.54 16.85
N GLU A 172 -16.07 -10.05 17.98
CA GLU A 172 -16.03 -8.61 18.25
C GLU A 172 -15.02 -7.86 17.37
N LEU A 173 -13.86 -8.48 17.09
CA LEU A 173 -12.88 -7.92 16.18
C LEU A 173 -13.39 -7.93 14.73
N PHE A 174 -14.10 -9.01 14.35
CA PHE A 174 -14.74 -9.11 13.05
C PHE A 174 -15.82 -8.03 12.87
N ARG A 175 -16.71 -7.86 13.85
CA ARG A 175 -17.75 -6.81 13.81
C ARG A 175 -17.14 -5.42 13.74
N ARG A 176 -16.12 -5.13 14.56
CA ARG A 176 -15.41 -3.84 14.50
C ARG A 176 -14.87 -3.53 13.10
N MET A 177 -14.25 -4.50 12.45
CA MET A 177 -13.79 -4.34 11.07
C MET A 177 -14.95 -4.04 10.10
N CYS A 178 -16.12 -4.64 10.29
CA CYS A 178 -17.29 -4.40 9.47
C CYS A 178 -17.91 -3.01 9.73
N ASP A 179 -17.99 -2.62 11.00
CA ASP A 179 -18.73 -1.45 11.46
C ASP A 179 -17.88 -0.16 11.49
N ASP A 180 -16.54 -0.27 11.45
CA ASP A 180 -15.62 0.87 11.36
C ASP A 180 -15.24 1.12 9.89
N PRO A 181 -15.87 2.09 9.21
CA PRO A 181 -15.56 2.40 7.83
C PRO A 181 -14.27 3.18 7.66
N GLY A 182 -13.62 3.68 8.73
CA GLY A 182 -12.64 4.75 8.58
C GLY A 182 -13.14 5.89 7.67
N PRO A 183 -12.26 6.81 7.26
CA PRO A 183 -12.67 7.89 6.35
C PRO A 183 -12.87 7.42 4.89
N GLU A 184 -12.15 6.39 4.43
CA GLU A 184 -12.17 5.93 3.02
C GLU A 184 -11.87 4.42 2.87
N CYS A 185 -12.39 3.57 3.76
CA CYS A 185 -12.14 2.14 3.68
C CYS A 185 -12.97 1.49 2.56
N ASP A 186 -12.29 1.19 1.47
CA ASP A 186 -12.71 0.23 0.45
C ASP A 186 -12.04 -1.12 0.75
N MET A 187 -12.81 -2.20 0.88
CA MET A 187 -12.25 -3.54 1.15
C MET A 187 -11.35 -4.07 0.02
N VAL A 188 -11.47 -3.56 -1.22
CA VAL A 188 -10.50 -3.80 -2.30
C VAL A 188 -9.13 -3.20 -1.94
N TYR A 189 -9.14 -2.07 -1.25
CA TYR A 189 -7.95 -1.33 -0.81
C TYR A 189 -7.85 -1.32 0.71
N ALA A 190 -8.00 -2.48 1.34
CA ALA A 190 -8.06 -2.61 2.80
C ALA A 190 -6.87 -2.00 3.57
N HIS A 191 -5.75 -1.72 2.91
CA HIS A 191 -4.64 -0.94 3.47
C HIS A 191 -4.99 0.52 3.81
N LYS A 192 -6.11 1.04 3.27
CA LYS A 192 -6.69 2.35 3.61
C LYS A 192 -7.53 2.32 4.88
N CYS A 193 -7.58 1.19 5.59
CA CYS A 193 -8.26 1.08 6.86
C CYS A 193 -7.61 0.10 7.81
N VAL A 194 -8.03 0.17 9.07
CA VAL A 194 -7.78 -0.89 10.04
C VAL A 194 -8.70 -2.07 9.69
N GLY A 195 -8.24 -2.91 8.76
CA GLY A 195 -8.95 -4.08 8.26
C GLY A 195 -8.85 -5.29 9.21
N ALA A 196 -9.04 -6.50 8.69
CA ALA A 196 -8.74 -7.72 9.46
C ALA A 196 -7.26 -8.14 9.32
N TRP A 197 -6.57 -7.60 8.32
CA TRP A 197 -5.16 -7.89 8.05
C TRP A 197 -4.23 -7.52 9.21
N ASN A 198 -4.60 -6.53 10.03
CA ASN A 198 -3.86 -6.10 11.22
C ASN A 198 -3.76 -7.20 12.30
N TYR A 199 -4.74 -8.09 12.39
CA TYR A 199 -4.78 -9.18 13.37
C TYR A 199 -4.04 -10.44 12.90
N ILE A 200 -3.56 -10.47 11.66
CA ILE A 200 -2.87 -11.62 11.07
C ILE A 200 -1.45 -11.32 10.59
N ARG A 201 -0.77 -10.32 11.19
CA ARG A 201 0.60 -9.98 10.78
C ARG A 201 1.55 -11.19 10.82
N ASN A 202 1.45 -12.03 11.84
CA ASN A 202 2.32 -13.22 11.94
C ASN A 202 2.14 -14.15 10.74
N GLN A 203 0.91 -14.33 10.26
CA GLN A 203 0.59 -15.09 9.06
C GLN A 203 1.12 -14.38 7.82
N ILE A 204 0.92 -13.06 7.68
CA ILE A 204 1.49 -12.26 6.58
C ILE A 204 2.99 -12.47 6.50
N LEU A 205 3.68 -12.40 7.64
CA LEU A 205 5.13 -12.57 7.75
C LEU A 205 5.58 -13.95 7.31
N GLN A 206 5.01 -15.00 7.91
CA GLN A 206 5.42 -16.38 7.62
C GLN A 206 5.13 -16.74 6.16
N GLU A 207 3.90 -16.50 5.70
CA GLU A 207 3.45 -16.91 4.38
C GLU A 207 4.12 -16.12 3.25
N THR A 208 4.33 -14.80 3.43
CA THR A 208 5.07 -13.99 2.46
C THR A 208 6.51 -14.44 2.33
N ARG A 209 7.19 -14.68 3.45
CA ARG A 209 8.59 -15.14 3.44
C ARG A 209 8.69 -16.50 2.76
N SER A 210 7.87 -17.48 3.17
CA SER A 210 7.87 -18.80 2.52
C SER A 210 7.58 -18.73 1.02
N ALA A 211 6.66 -17.87 0.58
CA ALA A 211 6.39 -17.66 -0.85
C ALA A 211 7.59 -17.06 -1.60
N LEU A 212 8.28 -16.08 -1.01
CA LEU A 212 9.50 -15.49 -1.58
C LEU A 212 10.66 -16.50 -1.63
N GLU A 213 10.83 -17.33 -0.60
CA GLU A 213 11.87 -18.35 -0.55
C GLU A 213 11.64 -19.44 -1.60
N ARG A 214 10.39 -19.89 -1.75
CA ARG A 214 10.03 -20.85 -2.80
C ARG A 214 10.25 -20.28 -4.20
N TRP A 215 9.91 -19.01 -4.41
CA TRP A 215 10.21 -18.32 -5.66
C TRP A 215 11.71 -18.26 -5.93
N ALA A 216 12.51 -17.91 -4.91
CA ALA A 216 13.96 -17.82 -5.04
C ALA A 216 14.59 -19.15 -5.45
N GLN A 217 14.18 -20.24 -4.79
CA GLN A 217 14.65 -21.60 -5.10
C GLN A 217 14.32 -22.02 -6.54
N LEU A 218 13.07 -21.82 -6.97
CA LEU A 218 12.60 -22.26 -8.28
C LEU A 218 13.16 -21.43 -9.45
N ASN A 219 13.47 -20.15 -9.22
CA ASN A 219 13.97 -19.24 -10.24
C ASN A 219 15.49 -19.00 -10.14
N ASN A 220 16.19 -19.73 -9.26
CA ASN A 220 17.62 -19.55 -8.97
C ASN A 220 17.97 -18.09 -8.62
N GLU A 221 17.08 -17.40 -7.91
CA GLU A 221 17.32 -16.05 -7.42
C GLU A 221 17.99 -16.10 -6.05
N THR A 222 18.95 -15.20 -5.83
CA THR A 222 19.63 -15.10 -4.52
C THR A 222 18.85 -14.17 -3.61
N LYS A 223 18.54 -14.64 -2.38
CA LYS A 223 17.95 -13.80 -1.34
C LYS A 223 18.92 -12.68 -0.97
N PRO A 224 18.44 -11.45 -0.74
CA PRO A 224 19.31 -10.38 -0.27
C PRO A 224 19.86 -10.73 1.12
N ILE A 225 21.16 -10.51 1.30
CA ILE A 225 21.88 -10.74 2.55
C ILE A 225 22.28 -9.36 3.09
N PHE A 226 22.07 -9.16 4.38
CA PHE A 226 22.32 -7.91 5.08
C PHE A 226 23.13 -8.16 6.35
N ASN A 227 24.03 -7.24 6.67
CA ASN A 227 24.64 -7.17 7.99
C ASN A 227 23.64 -6.61 9.00
N SER A 228 23.86 -6.85 10.29
CA SER A 228 23.01 -6.34 11.36
C SER A 228 22.96 -4.81 11.46
N SER A 229 23.88 -4.11 10.79
CA SER A 229 23.97 -2.64 10.70
C SER A 229 23.44 -2.05 9.40
N ASP A 230 22.84 -2.86 8.53
CA ASP A 230 22.35 -2.40 7.23
C ASP A 230 20.90 -1.93 7.32
N MET A 231 20.56 -0.86 6.60
CA MET A 231 19.20 -0.36 6.46
C MET A 231 18.78 -0.34 4.99
N VAL A 232 17.52 -0.66 4.72
CA VAL A 232 16.89 -0.39 3.42
C VAL A 232 15.98 0.81 3.54
N MET A 233 16.17 1.80 2.67
CA MET A 233 15.29 2.95 2.54
C MET A 233 14.48 2.85 1.26
N TYR A 234 13.15 2.82 1.36
CA TYR A 234 12.26 2.77 0.21
C TYR A 234 11.69 4.14 -0.14
N ASP A 235 11.86 4.51 -1.41
CA ASP A 235 11.35 5.74 -1.99
C ASP A 235 10.51 5.45 -3.24
N ARG A 236 9.19 5.68 -3.15
CA ARG A 236 8.27 5.51 -4.29
C ARG A 236 8.25 6.72 -5.22
N CYS A 237 9.03 7.78 -5.02
CA CYS A 237 8.88 9.01 -5.80
C CYS A 237 8.75 8.72 -7.30
N SER A 238 7.61 9.12 -7.85
CA SER A 238 7.20 8.90 -9.23
C SER A 238 6.29 10.04 -9.69
N GLU A 239 5.99 10.05 -10.99
CA GLU A 239 5.19 11.11 -11.60
C GLU A 239 3.75 11.22 -11.04
N ASP A 240 3.14 10.08 -10.73
CA ASP A 240 1.78 9.97 -10.17
C ASP A 240 1.71 10.24 -8.66
N ASN A 241 2.86 10.35 -7.98
CA ASN A 241 2.92 10.47 -6.52
C ASN A 241 3.15 11.88 -6.00
N THR A 242 3.66 12.81 -6.82
CA THR A 242 4.03 14.15 -6.33
C THR A 242 2.89 15.13 -6.55
N LEU A 243 2.15 15.46 -5.48
CA LEU A 243 1.00 16.38 -5.50
C LEU A 243 -0.13 15.97 -6.46
N TYR A 244 -0.26 14.68 -6.76
CA TYR A 244 -1.25 14.16 -7.69
C TYR A 244 -2.23 13.19 -7.01
N HIS A 245 -1.73 12.07 -6.49
CA HIS A 245 -2.56 11.08 -5.81
C HIS A 245 -2.77 11.45 -4.32
N PRO A 246 -4.01 11.40 -3.79
CA PRO A 246 -4.28 11.79 -2.39
C PRO A 246 -3.55 10.95 -1.33
N GLU A 247 -3.20 9.71 -1.66
CA GLU A 247 -2.63 8.72 -0.76
C GLU A 247 -1.10 8.74 -0.72
N TYR A 248 -0.48 9.29 -1.76
CA TYR A 248 0.95 9.17 -2.00
C TYR A 248 1.61 10.54 -1.87
N ALA A 249 2.63 10.60 -1.02
CA ALA A 249 3.35 11.84 -0.79
C ALA A 249 4.75 11.56 -0.20
N PRO A 250 5.75 12.39 -0.55
CA PRO A 250 7.03 12.37 0.13
C PRO A 250 6.89 12.93 1.55
N ILE A 251 7.73 12.44 2.45
CA ILE A 251 7.78 12.88 3.85
C ILE A 251 8.93 13.86 4.09
N GLY A 252 8.81 14.69 5.12
CA GLY A 252 9.82 15.65 5.54
C GLY A 252 11.17 15.00 5.86
N PHE A 253 12.26 15.73 5.63
CA PHE A 253 13.63 15.24 5.84
C PHE A 253 13.92 15.00 7.32
N SER A 254 13.12 15.57 8.22
CA SER A 254 13.18 15.26 9.64
C SER A 254 13.03 13.76 9.93
N ALA A 255 12.39 12.96 9.06
CA ALA A 255 12.33 11.50 9.18
C ALA A 255 13.71 10.81 9.24
N PHE A 256 14.73 11.36 8.59
CA PHE A 256 16.09 10.78 8.60
C PHE A 256 16.74 10.76 9.98
N LYS A 257 16.24 11.58 10.91
CA LYS A 257 16.70 11.56 12.31
C LYS A 257 16.26 10.31 13.07
N CYS A 258 15.31 9.53 12.54
CA CYS A 258 14.92 8.24 13.12
C CYS A 258 15.86 7.09 12.75
N ILE A 259 16.85 7.30 11.87
CA ILE A 259 17.83 6.25 11.52
C ILE A 259 18.70 5.94 12.75
N PRO A 260 18.71 4.67 13.24
CA PRO A 260 19.51 4.30 14.39
C PRO A 260 21.01 4.58 14.20
N LYS A 261 21.72 4.93 15.27
CA LYS A 261 23.18 5.15 15.24
C LYS A 261 23.98 3.89 14.87
N THR A 262 23.39 2.72 15.08
CA THR A 262 23.97 1.42 14.73
C THR A 262 23.99 1.16 13.22
N VAL A 263 23.21 1.92 12.44
CA VAL A 263 23.20 1.80 10.98
C VAL A 263 24.46 2.41 10.39
N THR A 264 25.18 1.65 9.57
CA THR A 264 26.42 2.09 8.88
C THR A 264 26.28 2.09 7.36
N VAL A 265 25.37 1.29 6.80
CA VAL A 265 25.08 1.23 5.37
C VAL A 265 23.58 1.39 5.15
N LEU A 266 23.20 2.28 4.24
CA LEU A 266 21.82 2.51 3.82
C LEU A 266 21.68 2.26 2.33
N TYR A 267 20.88 1.26 1.97
CA TYR A 267 20.50 0.92 0.60
C TYR A 267 19.25 1.72 0.20
N HIS A 268 19.40 2.68 -0.71
CA HIS A 268 18.29 3.49 -1.21
C HIS A 268 17.62 2.78 -2.40
N VAL A 269 16.46 2.19 -2.14
CA VAL A 269 15.66 1.42 -3.11
C VAL A 269 14.55 2.30 -3.69
N TYR A 270 14.49 2.37 -5.02
CA TYR A 270 13.48 3.10 -5.79
C TYR A 270 13.35 2.52 -7.20
N ASP A 271 12.20 2.77 -7.85
CA ASP A 271 11.97 2.37 -9.25
C ASP A 271 12.53 3.42 -10.21
N GLU A 272 13.64 3.09 -10.88
CA GLU A 272 14.28 3.98 -11.85
C GLU A 272 13.39 4.24 -13.06
N ALA A 273 12.57 3.27 -13.49
CA ALA A 273 11.71 3.41 -14.66
C ALA A 273 10.61 4.47 -14.46
N GLN A 274 10.28 4.80 -13.22
CA GLN A 274 9.27 5.79 -12.86
C GLN A 274 9.86 7.13 -12.40
N THR A 275 11.17 7.29 -12.54
CA THR A 275 11.88 8.45 -12.04
C THR A 275 11.65 9.69 -12.90
N THR A 276 11.40 10.81 -12.23
CA THR A 276 11.23 12.14 -12.84
C THR A 276 12.39 13.05 -12.44
N LEU A 277 12.57 14.17 -13.15
CA LEU A 277 13.55 15.21 -12.77
C LEU A 277 13.34 15.71 -11.32
N PHE A 278 12.09 15.80 -10.86
CA PHE A 278 11.78 16.12 -9.48
C PHE A 278 12.29 15.04 -8.52
N CYS A 279 12.06 13.77 -8.82
CA CYS A 279 12.49 12.67 -7.98
C CYS A 279 14.02 12.56 -7.89
N ASP A 280 14.73 12.78 -8.98
CA ASP A 280 16.20 12.82 -8.95
C ASP A 280 16.72 13.97 -8.10
N ALA A 281 16.15 15.16 -8.26
CA ALA A 281 16.49 16.33 -7.44
C ALA A 281 16.18 16.06 -5.96
N LEU A 282 15.02 15.48 -5.66
CA LEU A 282 14.61 15.12 -4.31
C LEU A 282 15.59 14.13 -3.67
N ARG A 283 15.92 13.02 -4.34
CA ARG A 283 16.84 11.99 -3.83
C ARG A 283 18.26 12.52 -3.61
N LYS A 284 18.73 13.39 -4.50
CA LYS A 284 20.02 14.08 -4.35
C LYS A 284 20.04 14.92 -3.08
N GLU A 285 18.98 15.69 -2.83
CA GLU A 285 18.87 16.55 -1.66
C GLU A 285 18.61 15.77 -0.36
N GLN A 286 17.87 14.67 -0.42
CA GLN A 286 17.75 13.71 0.69
C GLN A 286 19.11 13.12 1.07
N THR A 287 19.89 12.66 0.08
CA THR A 287 21.23 12.12 0.31
C THR A 287 22.17 13.18 0.91
N LYS A 288 22.11 14.41 0.40
CA LYS A 288 22.89 15.54 0.93
C LYS A 288 22.53 15.85 2.39
N TYR A 289 21.24 15.92 2.71
CA TYR A 289 20.77 16.15 4.07
C TYR A 289 21.21 15.02 5.01
N LEU A 290 21.00 13.76 4.59
CA LEU A 290 21.39 12.59 5.35
C LEU A 290 22.90 12.60 5.66
N LYS A 291 23.74 12.88 4.66
CA LYS A 291 25.20 12.99 4.85
C LYS A 291 25.61 14.13 5.78
N ALA A 292 24.83 15.21 5.85
CA ALA A 292 25.10 16.29 6.79
C ALA A 292 24.80 15.89 8.25
N ILE A 293 23.75 15.10 8.49
CA ILE A 293 23.37 14.68 9.86
C ILE A 293 23.99 13.33 10.30
N ARG A 294 24.42 12.51 9.33
CA ARG A 294 24.99 11.17 9.49
C ARG A 294 26.12 10.96 8.47
N PRO A 295 27.26 11.67 8.61
CA PRO A 295 28.39 11.54 7.70
C PRO A 295 29.01 10.13 7.70
N ASP A 296 28.79 9.38 8.77
CA ASP A 296 29.26 8.02 9.02
C ASP A 296 28.54 6.94 8.19
N ILE A 297 27.33 7.20 7.68
CA ILE A 297 26.56 6.20 6.92
C ILE A 297 26.97 6.20 5.45
N ALA A 298 27.27 5.04 4.87
CA ALA A 298 27.36 4.86 3.42
C ALA A 298 25.97 4.78 2.79
N VAL A 299 25.67 5.64 1.81
CA VAL A 299 24.38 5.64 1.08
C VAL A 299 24.61 5.02 -0.29
N ILE A 300 23.97 3.88 -0.55
CA ILE A 300 24.17 3.08 -1.77
C ILE A 300 22.85 3.02 -2.53
N PRO A 301 22.75 3.59 -3.75
CA PRO A 301 21.63 3.34 -4.63
C PRO A 301 21.50 1.83 -4.89
N SER A 302 20.34 1.25 -4.60
CA SER A 302 20.12 -0.19 -4.67
C SER A 302 18.97 -0.48 -5.60
N ARG A 303 19.30 -1.04 -6.77
CA ARG A 303 18.34 -1.33 -7.84
C ARG A 303 18.08 -2.84 -7.93
N GLY A 304 16.92 -3.21 -8.44
CA GLY A 304 16.55 -4.61 -8.57
C GLY A 304 15.35 -4.79 -9.48
N SER A 305 15.01 -6.06 -9.72
CA SER A 305 13.65 -6.39 -10.16
C SER A 305 12.67 -6.07 -9.04
N ALA A 306 11.39 -5.93 -9.36
CA ALA A 306 10.35 -5.76 -8.34
C ALA A 306 10.45 -6.84 -7.24
N TRP A 307 10.80 -8.08 -7.59
CA TRP A 307 10.98 -9.16 -6.62
C TRP A 307 12.16 -8.88 -5.68
N LYS A 308 13.33 -8.48 -6.23
CA LYS A 308 14.51 -8.17 -5.43
C LYS A 308 14.24 -7.00 -4.48
N ASP A 309 13.57 -5.96 -4.95
CA ASP A 309 13.29 -4.78 -4.13
C ASP A 309 12.24 -5.07 -3.05
N PHE A 310 11.22 -5.88 -3.36
CA PHE A 310 10.28 -6.38 -2.36
C PHE A 310 11.01 -7.24 -1.31
N ALA A 311 11.88 -8.16 -1.74
CA ALA A 311 12.65 -9.02 -0.86
C ALA A 311 13.61 -8.22 0.04
N LYS A 312 14.27 -7.17 -0.48
CA LYS A 312 15.13 -6.29 0.35
C LYS A 312 14.34 -5.72 1.53
N LEU A 313 13.11 -5.26 1.30
CA LEU A 313 12.24 -4.76 2.36
C LEU A 313 11.76 -5.84 3.34
N VAL A 314 11.61 -7.09 2.90
CA VAL A 314 11.21 -8.21 3.78
C VAL A 314 12.36 -8.72 4.65
N TYR A 315 13.59 -8.68 4.15
CA TYR A 315 14.75 -9.32 4.80
C TYR A 315 15.72 -8.36 5.49
N ALA A 316 15.65 -7.05 5.25
CA ALA A 316 16.54 -6.09 5.90
C ALA A 316 16.30 -6.01 7.42
N PRO A 317 17.36 -5.85 8.24
CA PRO A 317 17.21 -5.72 9.69
C PRO A 317 16.62 -4.37 10.10
N TYR A 318 16.84 -3.33 9.28
CA TYR A 318 16.19 -2.03 9.43
C TYR A 318 15.55 -1.59 8.10
N VAL A 319 14.33 -1.08 8.15
CA VAL A 319 13.64 -0.52 6.99
C VAL A 319 13.11 0.87 7.29
N LEU A 320 13.37 1.83 6.42
CA LEU A 320 12.82 3.18 6.47
C LEU A 320 12.00 3.43 5.19
N VAL A 321 10.72 3.74 5.32
CA VAL A 321 9.84 4.10 4.19
C VAL A 321 9.65 5.61 4.19
N ILE A 322 10.11 6.29 3.14
CA ILE A 322 10.09 7.78 3.03
C ILE A 322 9.00 8.31 2.10
N SER A 323 7.97 7.51 1.88
CA SER A 323 6.80 7.88 1.09
C SER A 323 5.54 7.22 1.66
N THR A 324 4.41 7.93 1.67
CA THR A 324 3.15 7.38 2.17
C THR A 324 2.41 6.54 1.14
N GLY A 325 1.54 5.67 1.63
CA GLY A 325 0.52 4.98 0.84
C GLY A 325 1.03 3.90 -0.11
N SER A 326 2.35 3.64 -0.19
CA SER A 326 2.84 2.53 -1.01
C SER A 326 2.39 1.18 -0.42
N THR A 327 1.40 0.56 -1.06
CA THR A 327 0.95 -0.80 -0.72
C THR A 327 2.06 -1.82 -0.91
N PHE A 328 2.92 -1.63 -1.90
CA PHE A 328 4.12 -2.44 -2.11
C PHE A 328 5.01 -2.45 -0.86
N ALA A 329 5.31 -1.25 -0.31
CA ALA A 329 6.13 -1.13 0.89
C ALA A 329 5.40 -1.63 2.15
N LEU A 330 4.11 -1.36 2.29
CA LEU A 330 3.32 -1.81 3.43
C LEU A 330 3.36 -3.34 3.56
N TRP A 331 2.99 -4.07 2.51
CA TRP A 331 2.94 -5.54 2.59
C TRP A 331 4.32 -6.17 2.76
N ALA A 332 5.36 -5.59 2.14
CA ALA A 332 6.73 -6.05 2.36
C ALA A 332 7.18 -5.84 3.82
N THR A 333 6.90 -4.67 4.39
CA THR A 333 7.32 -4.33 5.75
C THR A 333 6.52 -5.06 6.83
N LEU A 334 5.25 -5.38 6.59
CA LEU A 334 4.49 -6.26 7.50
C LEU A 334 5.10 -7.66 7.60
N ALA A 335 5.77 -8.12 6.54
CA ALA A 335 6.51 -9.37 6.51
C ALA A 335 7.98 -9.29 6.96
N ASN A 336 8.41 -8.11 7.43
CA ASN A 336 9.75 -7.89 7.97
C ASN A 336 9.81 -8.29 9.46
N VAL A 337 10.90 -8.98 9.83
CA VAL A 337 11.19 -9.44 11.22
C VAL A 337 12.03 -8.44 12.03
N GLY A 338 12.78 -7.57 11.34
CA GLY A 338 13.58 -6.49 11.92
C GLY A 338 12.73 -5.27 12.27
N HIS A 339 13.35 -4.10 12.30
CA HIS A 339 12.68 -2.84 12.70
C HIS A 339 12.26 -2.02 11.49
N VAL A 340 11.03 -1.51 11.52
CA VAL A 340 10.45 -0.73 10.42
C VAL A 340 10.07 0.66 10.92
N TRP A 341 10.53 1.70 10.23
CA TRP A 341 10.03 3.07 10.37
C TRP A 341 9.25 3.44 9.11
N ILE A 342 7.99 3.80 9.28
CA ILE A 342 7.09 4.16 8.18
C ILE A 342 6.18 5.32 8.63
N PRO A 343 5.81 6.26 7.74
CA PRO A 343 4.78 7.24 8.08
C PRO A 343 3.42 6.56 8.34
N PRO A 344 2.49 7.25 9.02
CA PRO A 344 1.11 6.79 9.13
C PRO A 344 0.53 6.37 7.77
N LEU A 345 -0.37 5.40 7.82
CA LEU A 345 -1.16 5.02 6.66
C LEU A 345 -2.10 6.17 6.26
N TYR A 346 -2.83 5.95 5.17
CA TYR A 346 -3.82 6.91 4.69
C TYR A 346 -4.77 7.35 5.82
N GLY A 347 -5.17 8.63 5.83
CA GLY A 347 -5.99 9.19 6.91
C GLY A 347 -5.27 9.31 8.27
N GLY A 348 -3.95 9.14 8.32
CA GLY A 348 -3.17 9.26 9.55
C GLY A 348 -3.22 8.04 10.46
N MET A 349 -3.70 6.89 9.97
CA MET A 349 -3.86 5.71 10.81
C MET A 349 -2.51 5.07 11.18
N THR A 350 -2.43 4.59 12.41
CA THR A 350 -1.26 3.90 12.97
C THR A 350 -1.71 2.61 13.66
N PRO A 351 -2.15 1.58 12.92
CA PRO A 351 -2.61 0.33 13.53
C PRO A 351 -1.49 -0.30 14.36
N ASP A 352 -1.86 -0.97 15.46
CA ASP A 352 -0.91 -1.81 16.18
C ASP A 352 -0.62 -3.07 15.36
N VAL A 353 0.61 -3.13 14.87
CA VAL A 353 1.13 -4.24 14.08
C VAL A 353 2.37 -4.84 14.76
N GLY A 354 2.58 -4.60 16.05
CA GLY A 354 3.68 -5.16 16.84
C GLY A 354 4.83 -4.19 17.12
N SER A 355 5.65 -4.54 18.12
CA SER A 355 6.62 -3.64 18.76
C SER A 355 7.82 -3.21 17.90
N ASN A 356 8.12 -3.95 16.82
CA ASN A 356 9.18 -3.61 15.88
C ASN A 356 8.73 -2.67 14.76
N TYR A 357 7.50 -2.16 14.82
CA TYR A 357 6.94 -1.23 13.85
C TYR A 357 6.80 0.16 14.47
N HIS A 358 7.46 1.14 13.87
CA HIS A 358 7.62 2.49 14.39
C HIS A 358 6.96 3.49 13.43
N TRP A 359 5.94 4.21 13.92
CA TRP A 359 5.24 5.22 13.13
C TRP A 359 5.97 6.57 13.19
N ILE A 360 6.32 7.12 12.03
CA ILE A 360 7.06 8.38 11.92
C ILE A 360 6.09 9.57 11.88
N SER A 361 6.13 10.42 12.89
CA SER A 361 5.37 11.69 12.88
C SER A 361 6.24 12.81 12.28
N THR A 362 6.14 13.01 10.98
CA THR A 362 6.80 14.11 10.23
C THR A 362 5.77 14.73 9.27
N PRO A 363 5.92 16.01 8.84
CA PRO A 363 5.04 16.57 7.84
C PRO A 363 5.13 15.78 6.52
N ILE A 364 3.98 15.60 5.88
CA ILE A 364 3.83 14.85 4.64
C ILE A 364 3.26 15.79 3.58
N LEU A 365 3.86 15.82 2.39
CA LEU A 365 3.47 16.72 1.31
C LEU A 365 2.32 16.14 0.48
N TYR A 366 1.15 15.97 1.10
CA TYR A 366 -0.07 15.56 0.40
C TYR A 366 -0.56 16.65 -0.58
N PRO A 367 -1.39 16.29 -1.58
CA PRO A 367 -2.00 17.28 -2.48
C PRO A 367 -2.77 18.40 -1.75
N SER A 368 -3.41 18.10 -0.61
CA SER A 368 -4.08 19.10 0.23
C SER A 368 -3.11 20.14 0.79
N VAL A 369 -1.97 19.70 1.34
CA VAL A 369 -0.88 20.58 1.81
C VAL A 369 -0.30 21.39 0.65
N GLY A 370 -0.10 20.76 -0.51
CA GLY A 370 0.32 21.46 -1.72
C GLY A 370 -0.63 22.59 -2.11
N LYS A 371 -1.94 22.33 -2.09
CA LYS A 371 -2.98 23.34 -2.39
C LYS A 371 -2.95 24.51 -1.39
N GLU A 372 -2.81 24.23 -0.10
CA GLU A 372 -2.71 25.26 0.95
C GLU A 372 -1.47 26.14 0.79
N LEU A 373 -0.35 25.56 0.36
CA LEU A 373 0.92 26.25 0.13
C LEU A 373 1.04 26.86 -1.27
N ASN A 374 -0.01 26.79 -2.08
CA ASN A 374 -0.03 27.21 -3.49
C ASN A 374 1.11 26.56 -4.31
N PHE A 375 1.40 25.31 -4.03
CA PHE A 375 2.29 24.47 -4.81
C PHE A 375 1.55 23.81 -5.96
N THR A 376 2.18 23.81 -7.13
CA THR A 376 1.73 23.05 -8.29
C THR A 376 2.67 21.88 -8.54
N LYS A 377 2.21 20.87 -9.29
CA LYS A 377 3.10 19.81 -9.81
C LYS A 377 4.33 20.46 -10.46
N PRO A 378 5.55 20.06 -10.08
CA PRO A 378 6.75 20.65 -10.63
C PRO A 378 6.81 20.32 -12.13
N ARG A 379 6.72 21.36 -12.97
CA ARG A 379 6.92 21.25 -14.43
C ARG A 379 8.38 21.47 -14.82
N ASP A 380 9.16 22.03 -13.90
CA ASP A 380 10.57 22.37 -14.06
C ASP A 380 11.32 22.21 -12.72
N ILE A 381 12.63 22.48 -12.77
CA ILE A 381 13.52 22.39 -11.60
C ILE A 381 13.24 23.47 -10.54
N ASN A 382 12.68 24.63 -10.92
CA ASN A 382 12.39 25.71 -9.98
C ASN A 382 11.20 25.36 -9.09
N GLY A 383 10.14 24.79 -9.68
CA GLY A 383 9.03 24.20 -8.93
C GLY A 383 9.50 23.08 -8.01
N ALA A 384 10.40 22.23 -8.50
CA ALA A 384 11.00 21.14 -7.70
C ALA A 384 11.74 21.67 -6.46
N ASN A 385 12.55 22.72 -6.63
CA ASN A 385 13.35 23.30 -5.54
C ASN A 385 12.49 23.83 -4.38
N LYS A 386 11.36 24.49 -4.68
CA LYS A 386 10.44 24.99 -3.62
C LYS A 386 9.87 23.85 -2.78
N LEU A 387 9.47 22.75 -3.42
CA LEU A 387 8.95 21.57 -2.73
C LEU A 387 10.03 20.90 -1.88
N ILE A 388 11.24 20.75 -2.43
CA ILE A 388 12.38 20.17 -1.73
C ILE A 388 12.78 21.03 -0.52
N GLU A 389 12.77 22.36 -0.67
CA GLU A 389 13.03 23.29 0.43
C GLU A 389 11.99 23.15 1.55
N TRP A 390 10.72 23.02 1.20
CA TRP A 390 9.68 22.74 2.19
C TRP A 390 9.92 21.41 2.91
N LEU A 391 10.20 20.33 2.17
CA LEU A 391 10.50 19.00 2.73
C LEU A 391 11.74 19.02 3.63
N ARG A 392 12.74 19.84 3.32
CA ARG A 392 13.96 19.99 4.14
C ARG A 392 13.68 20.67 5.48
N ASN A 393 12.75 21.62 5.50
CA ASN A 393 12.39 22.44 6.66
C ASN A 393 11.25 21.83 7.50
N ALA A 394 10.60 20.79 6.99
CA ALA A 394 9.64 19.92 7.65
C ALA A 394 10.33 18.81 8.45
#